data_AF-A0A845ZKE7-F1
#
_entry.id   AF-A0A845ZKE7-F1
#
_cell.length_a   1.000
_cell.length_b   1.000
_cell.length_c   1.000
_cell.angle_alpha   90.00
_cell.angle_beta   90.00
_cell.angle_gamma   90.00
#
_symmetry.space_group_name_H-M   'P 1'
#
loop_
_entity.id
_entity.type
_entity.pdbx_description
1 polymer ?
#
loop_
_entity_poly.entity_id
_entity_poly.type
_entity_poly.pdbx_seq_one_letter_code
_entity_poly.pdbx_strand_id
1 'polypeptide(L)'
;MSLNRGGNTSFTPTRLSDGKYPVQQATYDDVNGVYTLMVLNTPAGSPPVFRSRDLQMARLTDEQVAAGENTYLSIDDNQPVMYLTEDFRIEYVHNVTETRPNPQSGQQETVIVRQQSSFWAPFAGALAGQAIGSMLFRPQYYVPPVYQPGGVLTGYGGYGNSYSQAVKRYETRYKAPPPVVK
;
A
#
# COMPACT_ATOMS: atom_id res chain seq x y z
N MET A 1 15.24 -3.45 36.02
CA MET A 1 15.93 -3.26 34.72
C MET A 1 14.86 -2.97 33.68
N SER A 2 14.74 -1.71 33.27
CA SER A 2 13.72 -1.24 32.34
C SER A 2 14.15 -1.47 30.88
N LEU A 3 13.24 -2.01 30.07
CA LEU A 3 13.42 -2.17 28.62
C LEU A 3 12.98 -0.88 27.91
N ASN A 4 13.94 -0.26 27.22
CA ASN A 4 13.75 0.93 26.40
C ASN A 4 13.04 0.53 25.08
N ARG A 5 11.78 0.96 24.87
CA ARG A 5 11.10 0.84 23.57
C ARG A 5 11.42 2.08 22.75
N GLY A 6 12.26 1.94 21.71
CA GLY A 6 12.22 2.85 20.57
C GLY A 6 10.78 2.94 20.04
N GLY A 7 10.40 4.09 19.50
CA GLY A 7 9.02 4.43 19.10
C GLY A 7 8.40 3.49 18.07
N ASN A 8 8.06 2.27 18.48
CA ASN A 8 7.04 1.45 17.87
C ASN A 8 5.72 2.14 18.21
N THR A 9 5.27 3.04 17.35
CA THR A 9 3.84 3.31 17.25
C THR A 9 3.18 1.95 17.02
N SER A 10 2.50 1.45 18.06
CA SER A 10 1.74 0.22 17.99
C SER A 10 0.72 0.38 16.87
N PHE A 11 0.98 -0.25 15.74
CA PHE A 11 0.01 -0.30 14.65
C PHE A 11 -0.97 -1.42 14.95
N THR A 12 -2.22 -1.04 15.15
CA THR A 12 -3.32 -1.99 15.25
C THR A 12 -4.02 -2.02 13.88
N PRO A 13 -3.97 -3.14 13.13
CA PRO A 13 -4.74 -3.26 11.90
C PRO A 13 -6.24 -3.18 12.23
N THR A 14 -7.01 -2.58 11.33
CA THR A 14 -8.47 -2.57 11.45
C THR A 14 -8.97 -3.98 11.13
N ARG A 15 -9.89 -4.49 11.95
CA ARG A 15 -10.69 -5.68 11.62
C ARG A 15 -12.06 -5.23 11.16
N LEU A 16 -12.48 -5.72 10.00
CA LEU A 16 -13.84 -5.61 9.49
C LEU A 16 -14.35 -7.03 9.25
N SER A 17 -15.66 -7.22 9.30
CA SER A 17 -16.27 -8.49 8.94
C SER A 17 -16.03 -8.82 7.47
N ASP A 18 -16.25 -10.07 7.09
CA ASP A 18 -16.26 -10.46 5.68
C ASP A 18 -17.31 -9.66 4.91
N GLY A 19 -16.99 -9.31 3.68
CA GLY A 19 -17.84 -8.47 2.85
C GLY A 19 -17.09 -7.69 1.78
N LYS A 20 -17.87 -6.92 1.02
CA LYS A 20 -17.40 -6.06 -0.07
C LYS A 20 -17.72 -4.61 0.25
N TYR A 21 -16.70 -3.78 0.34
CA TYR A 21 -16.78 -2.40 0.77
C TYR A 21 -16.28 -1.47 -0.33
N PRO A 22 -17.10 -0.57 -0.89
CA PRO A 22 -16.62 0.43 -1.85
C PRO A 22 -15.51 1.27 -1.22
N VAL A 23 -14.42 1.49 -1.95
CA VAL A 23 -13.29 2.32 -1.49
C VAL A 23 -13.43 3.70 -2.10
N GLN A 24 -13.51 4.71 -1.25
CA GLN A 24 -13.61 6.10 -1.67
C GLN A 24 -12.22 6.75 -1.81
N GLN A 25 -11.29 6.42 -0.92
CA GLN A 25 -9.91 6.92 -0.92
C GLN A 25 -8.96 5.87 -0.36
N ALA A 26 -7.71 5.92 -0.81
CA ALA A 26 -6.63 5.08 -0.29
C ALA A 26 -5.34 5.90 -0.16
N THR A 27 -4.61 5.66 0.92
CA THR A 27 -3.29 6.24 1.18
C THR A 27 -2.31 5.11 1.51
N TYR A 28 -1.09 5.21 1.02
CA TYR A 28 0.05 4.35 1.36
C TYR A 28 1.17 5.18 1.97
N ASP A 29 1.58 4.83 3.18
CA ASP A 29 2.71 5.44 3.88
C ASP A 29 3.98 4.58 3.68
N ASP A 30 5.00 5.17 3.06
CA ASP A 30 6.19 4.44 2.66
C ASP A 30 7.20 4.18 3.77
N VAL A 31 7.07 4.79 4.95
CA VAL A 31 7.98 4.51 6.07
C VAL A 31 7.57 3.24 6.81
N ASN A 32 6.27 2.94 6.86
CA ASN A 32 5.73 1.87 7.69
C ASN A 32 4.88 0.86 6.89
N GLY A 33 4.68 1.09 5.60
CA GLY A 33 3.95 0.20 4.69
C GLY A 33 2.45 0.14 4.96
N VAL A 34 1.90 1.10 5.70
CA VAL A 34 0.48 1.08 6.08
C VAL A 34 -0.35 1.64 4.95
N TYR A 35 -1.30 0.82 4.50
CA TYR A 35 -2.45 1.25 3.73
C TYR A 35 -3.54 1.77 4.67
N THR A 36 -4.10 2.93 4.35
CA THR A 36 -5.30 3.48 4.99
C THR A 36 -6.37 3.66 3.92
N LEU A 37 -7.48 2.95 4.04
CA LEU A 37 -8.59 2.98 3.09
C LEU A 37 -9.81 3.60 3.75
N MET A 38 -10.39 4.62 3.12
CA MET A 38 -11.73 5.08 3.48
C MET A 38 -12.74 4.23 2.72
N VAL A 39 -13.53 3.46 3.47
CA VAL A 39 -14.48 2.49 2.94
C VAL A 39 -15.92 2.87 3.28
N LEU A 40 -16.84 2.54 2.37
CA LEU A 40 -18.27 2.81 2.51
C LEU A 40 -19.02 1.53 2.90
N ASN A 41 -20.26 1.71 3.37
CA ASN A 41 -21.18 0.62 3.71
C ASN A 41 -20.65 -0.36 4.77
N THR A 42 -19.88 0.13 5.74
CA THR A 42 -19.45 -0.68 6.87
C THR A 42 -20.64 -1.01 7.78
N PRO A 43 -20.64 -2.17 8.47
CA PRO A 43 -21.70 -2.52 9.41
C PRO A 43 -21.83 -1.48 10.53
N ALA A 44 -23.02 -1.35 11.11
CA ALA A 44 -23.24 -0.46 12.25
C ALA A 44 -22.23 -0.75 13.38
N GLY A 45 -21.58 0.29 13.87
CA GLY A 45 -20.53 0.19 14.89
C GLY A 45 -19.13 -0.14 14.37
N SER A 46 -18.94 -0.34 13.06
CA SER A 46 -17.61 -0.54 12.45
C SER A 46 -17.03 0.77 11.90
N PRO A 47 -15.73 1.02 12.06
CA PRO A 47 -15.10 2.26 11.58
C PRO A 47 -15.08 2.30 10.03
N PRO A 48 -15.30 3.47 9.41
CA PRO A 48 -15.22 3.64 7.95
C PRO A 48 -13.76 3.72 7.44
N VAL A 49 -12.78 3.42 8.29
CA VAL A 49 -11.35 3.48 7.99
C VAL A 49 -10.73 2.12 8.22
N PHE A 50 -10.31 1.48 7.13
CA PHE A 50 -9.58 0.22 7.15
C PHE A 50 -8.07 0.49 7.10
N ARG A 51 -7.30 -0.14 7.98
CA ARG A 51 -5.84 -0.01 8.04
C ARG A 51 -5.19 -1.38 8.00
N SER A 52 -4.25 -1.58 7.08
CA SER A 52 -3.47 -2.82 6.99
C SER A 52 -2.07 -2.57 6.45
N ARG A 53 -1.10 -3.41 6.85
CA ARG A 53 0.18 -3.56 6.14
C ARG A 53 0.17 -4.74 5.17
N ASP A 54 -0.81 -5.61 5.36
CA ASP A 54 -1.04 -6.83 4.62
C ASP A 54 -2.25 -6.60 3.72
N LEU A 55 -2.02 -6.02 2.54
CA LEU A 55 -3.07 -5.73 1.58
C LEU A 55 -2.61 -6.25 0.21
N GLN A 56 -3.36 -7.22 -0.32
CA GLN A 56 -3.22 -7.62 -1.71
C GLN A 56 -4.04 -6.69 -2.59
N MET A 57 -3.63 -6.58 -3.85
CA MET A 57 -4.35 -5.83 -4.86
C MET A 57 -4.58 -6.66 -6.12
N ALA A 58 -5.64 -6.33 -6.85
CA ALA A 58 -5.90 -6.87 -8.18
C ALA A 58 -6.57 -5.78 -9.03
N ARG A 59 -6.29 -5.76 -10.34
CA ARG A 59 -7.02 -4.90 -11.28
C ARG A 59 -8.41 -5.52 -11.50
N LEU A 60 -9.43 -4.68 -11.62
CA LEU A 60 -10.71 -5.09 -12.19
C LEU A 60 -10.55 -5.29 -13.70
N THR A 61 -11.27 -6.26 -14.24
CA THR A 61 -11.37 -6.45 -15.70
C THR A 61 -12.20 -5.33 -16.32
N ASP A 62 -11.99 -5.07 -17.61
CA ASP A 62 -12.73 -4.02 -18.32
C ASP A 62 -14.23 -4.36 -18.36
N GLU A 63 -14.56 -5.65 -18.44
CA GLU A 63 -15.94 -6.15 -18.38
C GLU A 63 -16.59 -5.89 -17.02
N GLN A 64 -15.86 -6.08 -15.92
CA GLN A 64 -16.37 -5.76 -14.58
C GLN A 64 -16.64 -4.26 -14.44
N VAL A 65 -15.69 -3.42 -14.89
CA VAL A 65 -15.87 -1.96 -14.85
C VAL A 65 -17.04 -1.51 -15.73
N ALA A 66 -17.17 -2.07 -16.94
CA ALA A 66 -18.30 -1.80 -17.82
C ALA A 66 -19.64 -2.26 -17.23
N ALA A 67 -19.64 -3.29 -16.38
CA ALA A 67 -20.80 -3.72 -15.61
C ALA A 67 -21.11 -2.84 -14.38
N GLY A 68 -20.33 -1.77 -14.14
CA GLY A 68 -20.53 -0.82 -13.06
C GLY A 68 -19.74 -1.12 -11.78
N GLU A 69 -18.82 -2.07 -11.81
CA GLU A 69 -17.92 -2.32 -10.68
C GLU A 69 -16.94 -1.16 -10.49
N ASN A 70 -16.87 -0.65 -9.27
CA ASN A 70 -15.94 0.40 -8.85
C ASN A 70 -14.85 -0.19 -7.97
N THR A 71 -13.84 0.61 -7.61
CA THR A 71 -12.79 0.15 -6.67
C THR A 71 -13.40 -0.23 -5.31
N TYR A 72 -13.05 -1.42 -4.81
CA TYR A 72 -13.57 -1.95 -3.55
C TYR A 72 -12.54 -2.76 -2.75
N LEU A 73 -12.75 -2.84 -1.45
CA LEU A 73 -12.08 -3.75 -0.54
C LEU A 73 -12.98 -4.99 -0.37
N SER A 74 -12.42 -6.16 -0.65
CA SER A 74 -13.02 -7.45 -0.31
C SER A 74 -12.33 -8.00 0.92
N ILE A 75 -13.11 -8.54 1.85
CA ILE A 75 -12.61 -9.30 2.99
C ILE A 75 -13.32 -10.66 2.96
N ASP A 76 -12.53 -11.71 2.88
CA ASP A 76 -12.97 -13.10 2.92
C ASP A 76 -11.98 -13.88 3.79
N ASP A 77 -12.48 -14.63 4.78
CA ASP A 77 -11.66 -15.33 5.78
C ASP A 77 -10.56 -14.43 6.40
N ASN A 78 -10.93 -13.20 6.74
CA ASN A 78 -10.02 -12.18 7.30
C ASN A 78 -8.82 -11.81 6.38
N GLN A 79 -8.86 -12.18 5.08
CA GLN A 79 -7.87 -11.78 4.08
C GLN A 79 -8.38 -10.56 3.29
N PRO A 80 -7.78 -9.38 3.47
CA PRO A 80 -8.14 -8.19 2.70
C PRO A 80 -7.51 -8.20 1.31
N VAL A 81 -8.33 -7.93 0.29
CA VAL A 81 -7.91 -7.70 -1.09
C VAL A 81 -8.60 -6.44 -1.62
N MET A 82 -7.82 -5.49 -2.11
CA MET A 82 -8.34 -4.32 -2.79
C MET A 82 -8.40 -4.57 -4.30
N TYR A 83 -9.58 -4.47 -4.89
CA TYR A 83 -9.79 -4.53 -6.32
C TYR A 83 -9.88 -3.10 -6.86
N LEU A 84 -9.04 -2.77 -7.85
CA LEU A 84 -8.87 -1.40 -8.34
C LEU A 84 -9.27 -1.29 -9.80
N THR A 85 -9.97 -0.22 -10.14
CA THR A 85 -10.08 0.23 -11.54
C THR A 85 -8.70 0.69 -12.04
N GLU A 86 -8.50 0.73 -13.36
CA GLU A 86 -7.21 1.13 -13.95
C GLU A 86 -6.77 2.55 -13.55
N ASP A 87 -7.74 3.45 -13.43
CA ASP A 87 -7.54 4.87 -13.17
C ASP A 87 -7.46 5.21 -11.68
N PHE A 88 -7.74 4.26 -10.79
CA PHE A 88 -7.71 4.50 -9.35
C PHE A 88 -6.29 4.82 -8.88
N ARG A 89 -6.18 5.90 -8.08
CA ARG A 89 -4.91 6.36 -7.52
C ARG A 89 -4.92 6.23 -6.01
N ILE A 90 -3.83 5.72 -5.48
CA ILE A 90 -3.53 5.66 -4.04
C ILE A 90 -2.67 6.88 -3.71
N GLU A 91 -3.05 7.70 -2.75
CA GLU A 91 -2.17 8.75 -2.25
C GLU A 91 -0.88 8.12 -1.70
N TYR A 92 0.26 8.62 -2.13
CA TYR A 92 1.57 8.11 -1.70
C TYR A 92 2.20 9.14 -0.77
N VAL A 93 2.38 8.76 0.49
CA VAL A 93 3.08 9.57 1.49
C VAL A 93 4.54 9.12 1.53
N HIS A 94 5.42 9.98 1.02
CA HIS A 94 6.85 9.82 1.06
C HIS A 94 7.43 10.48 2.30
N ASN A 95 8.14 9.70 3.12
CA ASN A 95 8.82 10.21 4.31
C ASN A 95 10.33 10.24 4.08
N VAL A 96 10.89 11.44 4.10
CA VAL A 96 12.34 11.65 4.12
C VAL A 96 12.82 11.49 5.55
N THR A 97 13.69 10.51 5.76
CA THR A 97 14.24 10.15 7.06
C THR A 97 15.72 10.52 7.14
N GLU A 98 16.17 11.02 8.27
CA GLU A 98 17.59 11.26 8.58
C GLU A 98 17.97 10.60 9.91
N THR A 99 19.21 10.14 10.02
CA THR A 99 19.79 9.68 11.28
C THR A 99 20.40 10.86 12.01
N ARG A 100 19.83 11.23 13.17
CA ARG A 100 20.29 12.36 13.98
C ARG A 100 20.55 11.94 15.43
N PRO A 101 21.55 12.52 16.12
CA PRO A 101 21.74 12.30 17.54
C PRO A 101 20.57 12.92 18.31
N ASN A 102 19.93 12.12 19.18
CA ASN A 102 18.90 12.61 20.09
C ASN A 102 19.53 13.65 21.05
N PRO A 103 18.98 14.86 21.15
CA PRO A 103 19.56 15.93 21.96
C PRO A 103 19.57 15.63 23.47
N GLN A 104 18.75 14.70 23.95
CA GLN A 104 18.65 14.31 25.35
C GLN A 104 19.56 13.12 25.70
N SER A 105 19.71 12.15 24.78
CA SER A 105 20.42 10.89 25.06
C SER A 105 21.73 10.71 24.30
N GLY A 106 21.99 11.53 23.27
CA GLY A 106 23.13 11.40 22.35
C GLY A 106 23.06 10.16 21.45
N GLN A 107 22.03 9.33 21.57
CA GLN A 107 21.85 8.13 20.75
C GLN A 107 21.41 8.49 19.34
N GLN A 108 21.88 7.75 18.34
CA GLN A 108 21.44 7.94 16.96
C GLN A 108 19.99 7.46 16.81
N GLU A 109 19.14 8.32 16.28
CA GLU A 109 17.73 8.03 16.00
C GLU A 109 17.38 8.39 14.57
N THR A 110 16.59 7.53 13.91
CA THR A 110 16.01 7.84 12.60
C THR A 110 14.76 8.67 12.79
N VAL A 111 14.78 9.91 12.29
CA VAL A 111 13.68 10.86 12.41
C VAL A 111 13.16 11.27 11.03
N ILE A 112 11.85 11.49 10.93
CA ILE A 112 11.24 12.04 9.71
C ILE A 112 11.50 13.54 9.69
N VAL A 113 12.22 14.01 8.68
CA VAL A 113 12.60 15.43 8.54
C VAL A 113 11.74 16.18 7.54
N ARG A 114 11.07 15.45 6.62
CA ARG A 114 10.18 16.02 5.61
C ARG A 114 9.21 14.96 5.12
N GLN A 115 7.95 15.35 4.97
CA GLN A 115 6.92 14.54 4.32
C GLN A 115 6.60 15.15 2.95
N GLN A 116 6.46 14.31 1.94
CA GLN A 116 6.06 14.72 0.58
C GLN A 116 4.90 13.84 0.11
N SER A 117 3.88 14.44 -0.47
CA SER A 117 2.75 13.69 -1.04
C SER A 117 2.90 13.55 -2.55
N SER A 118 2.51 12.39 -3.07
CA SER A 118 2.29 12.13 -4.49
C SER A 118 1.09 11.18 -4.65
N PHE A 119 0.92 10.62 -5.84
CA PHE A 119 -0.04 9.55 -6.11
C PHE A 119 0.68 8.35 -6.70
N TRP A 120 0.17 7.17 -6.41
CA TRP A 120 0.55 5.90 -7.00
C TRP A 120 -0.63 5.30 -7.76
N ALA A 121 -0.41 4.98 -9.03
CA ALA A 121 -1.38 4.32 -9.90
C ALA A 121 -0.81 2.93 -10.29
N PRO A 122 -1.12 1.87 -9.52
CA PRO A 122 -0.49 0.55 -9.68
C PRO A 122 -0.74 -0.09 -11.05
N PHE A 123 -1.88 0.22 -11.67
CA PHE A 123 -2.35 -0.40 -12.90
C PHE A 123 -2.56 0.56 -14.06
N ALA A 124 -2.28 1.85 -13.90
CA ALA A 124 -2.43 2.82 -15.00
C ALA A 124 -1.53 2.47 -16.18
N GLY A 125 -2.10 2.41 -17.38
CA GLY A 125 -1.37 2.08 -18.61
C GLY A 125 -0.96 0.61 -18.72
N ALA A 126 -1.39 -0.24 -17.78
CA ALA A 126 -1.23 -1.68 -17.88
C ALA A 126 -2.25 -2.22 -18.90
N LEU A 127 -1.93 -2.10 -20.18
CA LEU A 127 -2.73 -2.69 -21.25
C LEU A 127 -2.75 -4.21 -21.10
N ALA A 128 -3.95 -4.80 -21.18
CA ALA A 128 -4.16 -6.23 -21.25
C ALA A 128 -3.67 -6.81 -22.59
N GLY A 129 -2.36 -6.75 -22.83
CA GLY A 129 -1.69 -7.49 -23.90
C GLY A 129 -1.50 -8.96 -23.49
N GLN A 130 -1.59 -9.85 -24.49
CA GLN A 130 -1.79 -11.32 -24.46
C GLN A 130 -0.92 -12.18 -23.49
N ALA A 131 0.04 -11.61 -22.74
CA ALA A 131 0.91 -12.37 -21.83
C ALA A 131 0.91 -11.89 -20.37
N ILE A 132 0.40 -10.68 -20.07
CA ILE A 132 0.35 -10.12 -18.70
C ILE A 132 -1.09 -10.01 -18.18
N GLY A 133 -2.08 -10.04 -19.08
CA GLY A 133 -3.49 -9.82 -18.77
C GLY A 133 -4.00 -10.60 -17.55
N SER A 134 -3.78 -11.91 -17.48
CA SER A 134 -4.38 -12.74 -16.41
C SER A 134 -3.75 -12.58 -15.02
N MET A 135 -2.50 -12.09 -14.92
CA MET A 135 -1.82 -11.96 -13.62
C MET A 135 -2.23 -10.71 -12.85
N LEU A 136 -2.59 -9.63 -13.55
CA LEU A 136 -3.03 -8.38 -12.94
C LEU A 136 -4.41 -8.52 -12.28
N PHE A 137 -5.25 -9.41 -12.80
CA PHE A 137 -6.60 -9.68 -12.29
C PHE A 137 -6.63 -10.63 -11.10
N ARG A 138 -5.46 -11.03 -10.59
CA ARG A 138 -5.35 -11.92 -9.42
C ARG A 138 -4.77 -11.17 -8.23
N PRO A 139 -5.22 -11.46 -7.00
CA PRO A 139 -4.68 -10.84 -5.80
C PRO A 139 -3.18 -11.08 -5.66
N GLN A 140 -2.41 -10.00 -5.58
CA GLN A 140 -0.97 -10.03 -5.35
C GLN A 140 -0.53 -8.88 -4.45
N TYR A 141 0.60 -9.03 -3.79
CA TYR A 141 1.29 -7.92 -3.14
C TYR A 141 2.00 -7.09 -4.19
N TYR A 142 1.93 -5.77 -4.05
CA TYR A 142 2.66 -4.84 -4.88
C TYR A 142 3.46 -3.87 -4.00
N VAL A 143 4.64 -3.51 -4.50
CA VAL A 143 5.48 -2.47 -3.92
C VAL A 143 5.51 -1.31 -4.91
N PRO A 144 5.24 -0.06 -4.49
CA PRO A 144 5.36 1.12 -5.35
C PRO A 144 6.73 1.21 -6.02
N PRO A 145 6.88 1.81 -7.21
CA PRO A 145 8.20 2.06 -7.80
C PRO A 145 9.00 3.07 -6.96
N VAL A 146 10.26 3.27 -7.30
CA VAL A 146 11.10 4.31 -6.67
C VAL A 146 10.39 5.67 -6.76
N TYR A 147 10.28 6.36 -5.62
CA TYR A 147 9.67 7.69 -5.55
C TYR A 147 10.42 8.68 -6.46
N GLN A 148 9.65 9.42 -7.25
CA GLN A 148 10.15 10.51 -8.09
C GLN A 148 9.38 11.79 -7.74
N PRO A 149 10.07 12.86 -7.31
CA PRO A 149 9.42 14.13 -7.02
C PRO A 149 8.67 14.69 -8.24
N GLY A 150 7.48 15.25 -8.02
CA GLY A 150 6.74 16.01 -9.04
C GLY A 150 5.94 15.18 -10.05
N GLY A 151 5.88 13.85 -9.92
CA GLY A 151 5.12 12.98 -10.82
C GLY A 151 4.32 11.90 -10.08
N VAL A 152 3.30 11.36 -10.77
CA VAL A 152 2.56 10.18 -10.32
C VAL A 152 3.46 8.95 -10.50
N LEU A 153 3.52 8.11 -9.46
CA LEU A 153 4.17 6.81 -9.52
C LEU A 153 3.27 5.89 -10.35
N THR A 154 3.71 5.44 -11.52
CA THR A 154 2.92 4.56 -12.39
C THR A 154 3.47 3.14 -12.39
N GLY A 155 2.58 2.15 -12.36
CA GLY A 155 2.96 0.74 -12.30
C GLY A 155 3.47 0.35 -10.92
N TYR A 156 4.27 -0.70 -10.84
CA TYR A 156 4.82 -1.22 -9.58
C TYR A 156 6.32 -1.48 -9.70
N GLY A 157 7.02 -1.34 -8.57
CA GLY A 157 8.44 -1.63 -8.43
C GLY A 157 8.74 -3.12 -8.22
N GLY A 158 7.83 -3.83 -7.56
CA GLY A 158 7.88 -5.28 -7.33
C GLY A 158 6.49 -5.84 -7.06
N TYR A 159 6.31 -7.15 -7.27
CA TYR A 159 5.03 -7.83 -7.07
C TYR A 159 5.21 -9.31 -6.73
N GLY A 160 4.21 -9.95 -6.13
CA GLY A 160 4.23 -11.40 -5.89
C GLY A 160 3.10 -11.91 -5.01
N ASN A 161 3.03 -13.24 -4.88
CA ASN A 161 2.03 -13.92 -4.03
C ASN A 161 2.32 -13.76 -2.53
N SER A 162 3.53 -13.34 -2.17
CA SER A 162 3.90 -12.94 -0.81
C SER A 162 4.56 -11.56 -0.83
N TYR A 163 4.45 -10.84 0.28
CA TYR A 163 5.12 -9.55 0.43
C TYR A 163 6.63 -9.67 0.27
N SER A 164 7.25 -10.71 0.85
CA SER A 164 8.68 -10.99 0.71
C SER A 164 9.11 -11.23 -0.75
N GLN A 165 8.26 -11.87 -1.55
CA GLN A 165 8.52 -12.05 -2.98
C GLN A 165 8.48 -10.70 -3.71
N ALA A 166 7.49 -9.85 -3.40
CA ALA A 166 7.38 -8.52 -3.99
C ALA A 166 8.60 -7.64 -3.68
N VAL A 167 9.05 -7.64 -2.42
CA VAL A 167 10.28 -6.96 -1.96
C VAL A 167 11.50 -7.48 -2.70
N LYS A 168 11.69 -8.81 -2.78
CA LYS A 168 12.84 -9.40 -3.47
C LYS A 168 12.90 -9.00 -4.95
N ARG A 169 11.75 -8.91 -5.64
CA ARG A 169 11.69 -8.44 -7.03
C ARG A 169 12.02 -6.96 -7.15
N TYR A 170 11.54 -6.14 -6.20
CA TYR A 170 11.90 -4.73 -6.11
C TYR A 170 13.42 -4.55 -5.97
N GLU A 171 14.03 -5.25 -5.01
CA GLU A 171 15.48 -5.22 -4.77
C GLU A 171 16.28 -5.69 -5.98
N THR A 172 15.81 -6.76 -6.64
CA THR A 172 16.45 -7.26 -7.86
C THR A 172 16.46 -6.21 -8.96
N ARG A 173 15.37 -5.45 -9.09
CA ARG A 173 15.18 -4.41 -10.11
C ARG A 173 15.97 -3.14 -9.81
N TYR A 174 15.90 -2.62 -8.58
CA TYR A 174 16.46 -1.33 -8.21
C TYR A 174 17.81 -1.40 -7.48
N LYS A 175 18.29 -2.61 -7.14
CA LYS A 175 19.51 -2.83 -6.37
C LYS A 175 19.51 -2.13 -4.99
N ALA A 176 18.31 -1.92 -4.44
CA ALA A 176 18.07 -1.30 -3.15
C ALA A 176 16.74 -1.82 -2.56
N PRO A 177 16.59 -1.88 -1.23
CA PRO A 177 15.31 -2.21 -0.61
C PRO A 177 14.27 -1.09 -0.85
N PRO A 178 12.97 -1.41 -0.85
CA PRO A 178 11.94 -0.39 -0.86
C PRO A 178 11.96 0.43 0.44
N PRO A 179 11.39 1.66 0.46
CA PRO A 179 11.48 2.56 1.60
C PRO A 179 11.05 1.98 2.96
N VAL A 180 10.12 1.03 2.95
CA VAL A 180 9.55 0.35 4.12
C VAL A 180 10.44 -0.75 4.73
N VAL A 181 11.45 -1.25 4.01
CA VAL A 181 12.34 -2.36 4.45
C VAL A 181 13.71 -1.86 4.95
N LYS A 182 13.82 -0.56 5.26
CA LYS A 182 15.07 0.06 5.72
C LYS A 182 15.53 -0.42 7.10
#